data_AF-A0A2W2A336-F1
#
_entry.id   AF-A0A2W2A336-F1
#
_cell.length_a   1.000
_cell.length_b   1.000
_cell.length_c   1.000
_cell.angle_alpha   90.00
_cell.angle_beta   90.00
_cell.angle_gamma   90.00
#
_symmetry.space_group_name_H-M   'P 1'
#
loop_
_entity.id
_entity.type
_entity.pdbx_description
1 polymer ?
#
loop_
_entity_poly.entity_id
_entity_poly.type
_entity_poly.pdbx_seq_one_letter_code
_entity_poly.pdbx_strand_id
1 'polypeptide(L)'
;MDEASTTTEEPIEFADFNAKLLVLDVLCYDLDVIEPYDGDDDDEDAVVDDEDVDGQDDRAREYYDDLDLLPSQLDLVTELTVDSDLEILQDLHPGWDGSDDRYDPQNWDDLVDLPSLKVVYAAAPLPAHVSDALAAKGVEVRSA
;
A
#
# COMPACT_ATOMS: atom_id res chain seq x y z
N MET A 1 5.65 30.44 -16.86
CA MET A 1 4.77 30.22 -15.68
C MET A 1 3.69 29.35 -16.24
N ASP A 2 4.04 28.08 -16.32
CA ASP A 2 3.25 27.07 -17.00
C ASP A 2 2.30 26.56 -15.93
N GLU A 3 1.03 26.89 -16.10
CA GLU A 3 -0.06 26.42 -15.26
C GLU A 3 -0.11 24.90 -15.44
N ALA A 4 0.40 24.18 -14.44
CA ALA A 4 0.27 22.73 -14.37
C ALA A 4 -1.23 22.43 -14.44
N SER A 5 -1.65 21.79 -15.53
CA SER A 5 -2.99 21.22 -15.63
C SER A 5 -3.11 20.16 -14.55
N THR A 6 -3.67 20.54 -13.40
CA THR A 6 -4.28 19.59 -12.48
C THR A 6 -5.44 18.98 -13.23
N THR A 7 -5.19 17.85 -13.89
CA THR A 7 -6.27 16.95 -14.28
C THR A 7 -6.98 16.60 -12.97
N THR A 8 -8.25 16.99 -12.87
CA THR A 8 -9.14 16.61 -11.78
C THR A 8 -9.46 15.13 -11.94
N GLU A 9 -8.52 14.27 -11.57
CA GLU A 9 -8.78 12.84 -11.46
C GLU A 9 -9.52 12.59 -10.14
N GLU A 10 -10.52 11.71 -10.17
CA GLU A 10 -11.22 11.29 -8.96
C GLU A 10 -10.37 10.22 -8.25
N PRO A 11 -10.19 10.33 -6.92
CA PRO A 11 -9.49 9.30 -6.14
C PRO A 11 -10.15 7.93 -6.27
N ILE A 12 -9.31 6.89 -6.21
CA ILE A 12 -9.77 5.50 -6.19
C ILE A 12 -9.92 5.04 -4.75
N GLU A 13 -11.11 4.53 -4.43
CA GLU A 13 -11.36 3.85 -3.15
C GLU A 13 -10.92 2.39 -3.25
N PHE A 14 -10.02 1.97 -2.36
CA PHE A 14 -9.62 0.57 -2.23
C PHE A 14 -10.66 -0.21 -1.42
N ALA A 15 -10.98 -1.42 -1.84
CA ALA A 15 -11.86 -2.32 -1.11
C ALA A 15 -11.20 -2.91 0.14
N ASP A 16 -9.86 -2.87 0.22
CA ASP A 16 -9.05 -3.39 1.32
C ASP A 16 -7.86 -2.47 1.61
N PHE A 17 -7.73 -2.08 2.88
CA PHE A 17 -6.66 -1.20 3.33
C PHE A 17 -5.27 -1.85 3.19
N ASN A 18 -5.13 -3.14 3.48
CA ASN A 18 -3.86 -3.84 3.35
C ASN A 18 -3.43 -3.93 1.88
N ALA A 19 -4.38 -4.06 0.95
CA ALA A 19 -4.08 -3.93 -0.48
C ALA A 19 -3.59 -2.52 -0.84
N LYS A 20 -4.22 -1.48 -0.28
CA LYS A 20 -3.78 -0.09 -0.44
C LYS A 20 -2.34 0.10 0.04
N LEU A 21 -1.97 -0.49 1.18
CA LEU A 21 -0.61 -0.39 1.73
C LEU A 21 0.45 -0.93 0.78
N LEU A 22 0.20 -2.05 0.09
CA LEU A 22 1.16 -2.60 -0.88
C LEU A 22 1.40 -1.67 -2.07
N VAL A 23 0.39 -0.89 -2.46
CA VAL A 23 0.50 0.12 -3.52
C VAL A 23 1.21 1.36 -3.01
N LEU A 24 0.88 1.80 -1.80
CA LEU A 24 1.51 2.95 -1.16
C LEU A 24 2.99 2.70 -0.90
N ASP A 25 3.38 1.48 -0.51
CA ASP A 25 4.78 1.11 -0.32
C ASP A 25 5.61 1.40 -1.58
N VAL A 26 5.14 0.96 -2.74
CA VAL A 26 5.78 1.25 -4.03
C VAL A 26 5.80 2.75 -4.32
N LEU A 27 4.68 3.44 -4.09
CA LEU A 27 4.59 4.88 -4.40
C LEU A 27 5.46 5.74 -3.48
N CYS A 28 5.62 5.37 -2.21
CA CYS A 28 6.42 6.10 -1.23
C CYS A 28 7.89 5.72 -1.31
N TYR A 29 8.20 4.42 -1.25
CA TYR A 29 9.56 3.93 -1.02
C TYR A 29 10.31 3.57 -2.30
N ASP A 30 9.63 2.98 -3.30
CA ASP A 30 10.28 2.63 -4.56
C ASP A 30 10.33 3.79 -5.57
N LEU A 31 9.24 4.57 -5.65
CA LEU A 31 9.05 5.59 -6.68
C LEU A 31 9.17 7.03 -6.20
N ASP A 32 9.15 7.29 -4.89
CA ASP A 32 9.25 8.64 -4.30
C ASP A 32 8.20 9.61 -4.88
N VAL A 33 6.97 9.11 -5.10
CA VAL A 33 5.83 9.86 -5.68
C VAL A 33 4.95 10.47 -4.59
N ILE A 34 4.86 9.79 -3.44
CA ILE A 34 4.11 10.21 -2.26
C ILE A 34 5.08 10.24 -1.09
N GLU A 35 4.97 11.21 -0.19
CA GLU A 35 5.80 11.26 1.01
C GLU A 35 5.35 10.15 1.99
N PRO A 36 6.26 9.34 2.55
CA PRO A 36 5.91 8.41 3.62
C PRO A 36 5.60 9.15 4.92
N TYR A 37 4.94 8.45 5.86
CA TYR A 37 4.77 8.93 7.22
C TYR A 37 6.13 9.01 7.93
N ASP A 38 6.51 10.18 8.45
CA ASP A 38 7.82 10.37 9.11
C ASP A 38 7.74 10.49 10.64
N GLY A 39 6.54 10.48 11.22
CA GLY A 39 6.34 10.53 12.68
C GLY A 39 6.58 11.90 13.32
N ASP A 40 7.01 12.90 12.55
CA ASP A 40 7.31 14.27 13.01
C ASP A 40 6.12 15.24 12.79
N ASP A 41 4.93 14.75 12.42
CA ASP A 41 3.72 15.57 12.35
C ASP A 41 3.38 16.16 13.74
N ASP A 42 3.79 17.41 13.93
CA ASP A 42 3.67 18.33 15.06
C ASP A 42 2.19 18.72 15.32
N ASP A 43 1.24 17.81 15.10
CA ASP A 43 -0.17 18.02 15.39
C ASP A 43 -0.41 17.83 16.91
N GLU A 44 -0.26 18.94 17.64
CA GLU A 44 -0.53 19.08 19.08
C GLU A 44 -1.99 18.72 19.49
N ASP A 45 -2.87 18.36 18.55
CA ASP A 45 -4.29 18.04 18.76
C ASP A 45 -4.67 16.55 18.55
N ALA A 46 -3.72 15.67 18.22
CA ALA A 46 -3.99 14.24 18.06
C ALA A 46 -4.26 13.57 19.42
N VAL A 47 -5.55 13.49 19.77
CA VAL A 47 -6.10 12.67 20.84
C VAL A 47 -5.70 11.21 20.61
N VAL A 48 -4.74 10.74 21.39
CA VAL A 48 -4.46 9.30 21.57
C VAL A 48 -5.72 8.64 22.13
N ASP A 49 -6.44 7.91 21.28
CA ASP A 49 -7.53 7.04 21.71
C ASP A 49 -6.90 5.73 22.21
N ASP A 50 -7.22 5.36 23.46
CA ASP A 50 -6.57 4.30 24.25
C ASP A 50 -7.00 2.88 23.77
N GLU A 51 -7.19 2.69 22.46
CA GLU A 51 -7.49 1.40 21.82
C GLU A 51 -6.26 0.78 21.13
N ASP A 52 -5.06 1.28 21.43
CA ASP A 52 -3.77 0.79 20.93
C ASP A 52 -3.71 -0.76 20.92
N VAL A 53 -3.70 -1.32 19.71
CA VAL A 53 -3.24 -2.70 19.52
C VAL A 53 -1.74 -2.69 19.78
N ASP A 54 -1.29 -3.42 20.82
CA ASP A 54 0.10 -3.45 21.31
C ASP A 54 1.13 -3.32 20.16
N GLY A 55 1.76 -2.13 20.05
CA GLY A 55 2.84 -1.82 19.10
C GLY A 55 2.45 -1.13 17.78
N GLN A 56 1.16 -0.97 17.45
CA GLN A 56 0.70 -0.28 16.24
C GLN A 56 0.72 1.24 16.44
N ASP A 57 1.12 2.00 15.40
CA ASP A 57 1.01 3.46 15.36
C ASP A 57 -0.27 3.87 14.61
N ASP A 58 -1.28 4.30 15.38
CA ASP A 58 -2.57 4.70 14.82
C ASP A 58 -2.49 6.00 13.99
N ARG A 59 -1.48 6.85 14.20
CA ARG A 59 -1.28 8.06 13.39
C ARG A 59 -0.75 7.70 12.02
N ALA A 60 0.22 6.78 11.96
CA ALA A 60 0.69 6.23 10.68
C ALA A 60 -0.48 5.57 9.91
N ARG A 61 -1.33 4.84 10.64
CA ARG A 61 -2.53 4.21 10.05
C ARG A 61 -3.49 5.24 9.47
N GLU A 62 -3.87 6.25 10.26
CA GLU A 62 -4.77 7.32 9.82
C GLU A 62 -4.19 8.09 8.63
N TYR A 63 -2.89 8.40 8.67
CA TYR A 63 -2.17 9.04 7.58
C TYR A 63 -2.32 8.26 6.27
N TYR A 64 -1.96 6.97 6.26
CA TYR A 64 -2.06 6.15 5.06
C TYR A 64 -3.50 5.88 4.61
N ASP A 65 -4.45 5.88 5.53
CA ASP A 65 -5.88 5.75 5.20
C ASP A 65 -6.44 7.00 4.51
N ASP A 66 -6.03 8.20 4.95
CA ASP A 66 -6.48 9.49 4.39
C ASP A 66 -5.86 9.82 3.02
N LEU A 67 -4.73 9.21 2.66
CA LEU A 67 -4.09 9.44 1.36
C LEU A 67 -5.00 9.06 0.18
N ASP A 68 -5.39 10.05 -0.62
CA ASP A 68 -6.08 9.86 -1.89
C ASP A 68 -5.12 9.34 -2.96
N LEU A 69 -5.44 8.15 -3.51
CA LEU A 69 -4.70 7.58 -4.65
C LEU A 69 -5.40 7.89 -5.97
N LEU A 70 -4.68 8.55 -6.87
CA LEU A 70 -5.18 8.91 -8.19
C LEU A 70 -4.89 7.81 -9.23
N PRO A 71 -5.76 7.64 -10.24
CA PRO A 71 -5.54 6.70 -11.35
C PRO A 71 -4.15 6.84 -12.00
N SER A 72 -3.69 8.07 -12.22
CA SER A 72 -2.37 8.35 -12.77
C SER A 72 -1.20 7.88 -11.89
N GLN A 73 -1.37 7.80 -10.57
CA GLN A 73 -0.38 7.21 -9.66
C GLN A 73 -0.41 5.68 -9.78
N LEU A 74 -1.60 5.07 -9.85
CA LEU A 74 -1.74 3.61 -10.04
C LEU A 74 -1.12 3.13 -11.37
N ASP A 75 -1.15 3.97 -12.41
CA ASP A 75 -0.48 3.72 -13.68
C ASP A 75 1.05 3.62 -13.59
N LEU A 76 1.66 4.15 -12.52
CA LEU A 76 3.10 4.07 -12.29
C LEU A 76 3.53 2.72 -11.70
N VAL A 77 2.61 2.02 -11.03
CA VAL A 77 2.88 0.76 -10.34
C VAL A 77 2.96 -0.38 -11.36
N THR A 78 4.19 -0.72 -11.74
CA THR A 78 4.48 -1.82 -12.69
C THR A 78 5.02 -3.08 -12.02
N GLU A 79 5.57 -2.94 -10.83
CA GLU A 79 6.07 -4.01 -9.99
C GLU A 79 5.50 -3.77 -8.57
N LEU A 80 5.16 -4.85 -7.87
CA LEU A 80 4.60 -4.79 -6.52
C LEU A 80 5.17 -5.94 -5.69
N THR A 81 5.48 -5.68 -4.43
CA THR A 81 6.00 -6.68 -3.49
C THR A 81 4.94 -7.02 -2.45
N VAL A 82 4.80 -8.31 -2.15
CA VAL A 82 3.96 -8.85 -1.07
C VAL A 82 4.91 -9.54 -0.08
N ASP A 83 5.26 -8.80 0.97
CA ASP A 83 6.21 -9.22 2.01
C ASP A 83 5.79 -8.59 3.35
N SER A 84 6.20 -9.20 4.46
CA SER A 84 6.08 -8.62 5.79
C SER A 84 7.21 -7.62 6.10
N ASP A 85 8.30 -7.66 5.34
CA ASP A 85 9.49 -6.81 5.53
C ASP A 85 9.36 -5.42 4.87
N LEU A 86 8.19 -5.06 4.34
CA LEU A 86 7.96 -3.76 3.68
C LEU A 86 8.14 -2.58 4.65
N GLU A 87 8.76 -1.51 4.16
CA GLU A 87 9.01 -0.30 4.93
C GLU A 87 7.72 0.31 5.49
N ILE A 88 6.65 0.38 4.68
CA ILE A 88 5.37 0.95 5.13
C ILE A 88 4.78 0.23 6.36
N LEU A 89 5.06 -1.07 6.50
CA LEU A 89 4.58 -1.87 7.64
C LEU A 89 5.35 -1.55 8.91
N GLN A 90 6.61 -1.12 8.79
CA GLN A 90 7.40 -0.63 9.94
C GLN A 90 6.94 0.74 10.41
N ASP A 91 6.37 1.58 9.54
CA ASP A 91 5.74 2.84 9.97
C ASP A 91 4.48 2.55 10.79
N LEU A 92 3.66 1.61 10.31
CA LEU A 92 2.39 1.22 10.95
C LEU A 92 2.60 0.45 12.25
N HIS A 93 3.65 -0.35 12.33
CA HIS A 93 3.92 -1.19 13.49
C HIS A 93 5.43 -1.41 13.66
N PRO A 94 6.14 -0.44 14.26
CA PRO A 94 7.57 -0.53 14.45
C PRO A 94 7.99 -1.80 15.21
N GLY A 95 8.81 -2.63 14.59
CA GLY A 95 9.31 -3.87 15.19
C GLY A 95 8.38 -5.08 15.06
N TRP A 96 7.28 -4.97 14.30
CA TRP A 96 6.54 -6.14 13.85
C TRP A 96 7.42 -7.00 12.94
N ASP A 97 7.37 -8.31 13.15
CA ASP A 97 8.28 -9.29 12.53
C ASP A 97 7.57 -10.17 11.49
N GLY A 98 6.34 -9.83 11.09
CA GLY A 98 5.57 -10.64 10.14
C GLY A 98 5.01 -11.93 10.71
N SER A 99 5.00 -12.12 12.04
CA SER A 99 4.58 -13.39 12.66
C SER A 99 3.10 -13.74 12.47
N ASP A 100 2.25 -12.77 12.16
CA ASP A 100 0.81 -12.94 11.98
C ASP A 100 0.32 -12.44 10.62
N ASP A 101 -0.94 -12.72 10.28
CA ASP A 101 -1.59 -12.40 8.99
C ASP A 101 -2.30 -11.03 8.99
N ARG A 102 -2.00 -10.14 9.94
CA ARG A 102 -2.75 -8.89 10.14
C ARG A 102 -2.72 -7.94 8.94
N TYR A 103 -1.59 -7.89 8.27
CA TYR A 103 -1.37 -7.03 7.10
C TYR A 103 -1.54 -7.80 5.77
N ASP A 104 -2.04 -9.04 5.81
CA ASP A 104 -2.36 -9.77 4.58
C ASP A 104 -3.63 -9.19 3.93
N PRO A 105 -3.63 -8.89 2.62
CA PRO A 105 -4.83 -8.46 1.92
C PRO A 105 -5.94 -9.52 1.96
N GLN A 106 -7.13 -9.12 2.36
CA GLN A 106 -8.34 -9.95 2.35
C GLN A 106 -9.11 -9.80 1.04
N ASN A 107 -9.01 -8.64 0.40
CA ASN A 107 -9.43 -8.41 -0.99
C ASN A 107 -8.23 -8.11 -1.89
N TRP A 108 -8.16 -8.79 -3.04
CA TRP A 108 -7.07 -8.68 -4.02
C TRP A 108 -7.53 -8.02 -5.34
N ASP A 109 -8.82 -7.74 -5.49
CA ASP A 109 -9.40 -7.26 -6.74
C ASP A 109 -8.70 -5.97 -7.21
N ASP A 110 -8.45 -5.02 -6.30
CA ASP A 110 -7.77 -3.75 -6.62
C ASP A 110 -6.33 -3.96 -7.12
N LEU A 111 -5.60 -4.92 -6.55
CA LEU A 111 -4.23 -5.26 -6.98
C LEU A 111 -4.20 -5.97 -8.32
N VAL A 112 -5.12 -6.92 -8.50
CA VAL A 112 -5.31 -7.60 -9.78
C VAL A 112 -5.69 -6.59 -10.85
N ASP A 113 -6.46 -5.56 -10.49
CA ASP A 113 -6.97 -4.51 -11.38
C ASP A 113 -6.04 -3.32 -11.64
N LEU A 114 -4.84 -3.32 -11.05
CA LEU A 114 -3.81 -2.34 -11.38
C LEU A 114 -3.52 -2.30 -12.89
N PRO A 115 -3.57 -1.12 -13.52
CA PRO A 115 -3.61 -0.98 -14.98
C PRO A 115 -2.28 -1.32 -15.66
N SER A 116 -1.16 -1.09 -14.97
CA SER A 116 0.19 -1.20 -15.51
C SER A 116 1.04 -2.29 -14.85
N LEU A 117 0.45 -3.07 -13.94
CA LEU A 117 1.15 -4.13 -13.19
C LEU A 117 1.66 -5.23 -14.13
N LYS A 118 2.91 -5.63 -13.95
CA LYS A 118 3.59 -6.65 -14.76
C LYS A 118 4.21 -7.76 -13.93
N VAL A 119 4.71 -7.43 -12.73
CA VAL A 119 5.36 -8.41 -11.85
C VAL A 119 4.88 -8.22 -10.43
N VAL A 120 4.56 -9.33 -9.77
CA VAL A 120 4.37 -9.39 -8.33
C VAL A 120 5.48 -10.24 -7.73
N TYR A 121 6.26 -9.67 -6.82
CA TYR A 121 7.22 -10.39 -6.00
C TYR A 121 6.53 -10.79 -4.70
N ALA A 122 6.50 -12.07 -4.36
CA ALA A 122 5.83 -12.56 -3.16
C ALA A 122 6.79 -13.39 -2.32
N ALA A 123 6.95 -13.03 -1.04
CA ALA A 123 7.78 -13.76 -0.09
C ALA A 123 7.18 -15.14 0.26
N ALA A 124 5.85 -15.21 0.27
CA ALA A 124 5.07 -16.42 0.45
C ALA A 124 4.18 -16.71 -0.78
N PRO A 125 3.78 -17.97 -1.00
CA PRO A 125 2.84 -18.29 -2.08
C PRO A 125 1.51 -17.54 -1.91
N LEU A 126 1.12 -16.78 -2.93
CA LEU A 126 -0.19 -16.11 -2.98
C LEU A 126 -1.33 -17.14 -3.00
N PRO A 127 -2.56 -16.76 -2.60
CA PRO A 127 -3.73 -17.61 -2.77
C PRO A 127 -3.89 -18.02 -4.25
N ALA A 128 -4.17 -19.30 -4.50
CA ALA A 128 -4.17 -19.85 -5.88
C ALA A 128 -5.08 -19.07 -6.84
N HIS A 129 -6.26 -18.64 -6.37
CA HIS A 129 -7.19 -17.87 -7.18
C HIS A 129 -6.64 -16.48 -7.57
N VAL A 130 -5.82 -15.86 -6.71
CA VAL A 130 -5.15 -14.58 -6.99
C VAL A 130 -4.05 -14.80 -8.01
N SER A 131 -3.20 -15.81 -7.83
CA SER A 131 -2.16 -16.15 -8.82
C SER A 131 -2.74 -16.45 -10.20
N ASP A 132 -3.87 -17.19 -10.26
CA ASP A 132 -4.57 -17.48 -11.51
C ASP A 132 -5.14 -16.20 -12.16
N ALA A 133 -5.68 -15.27 -11.37
CA ALA A 133 -6.22 -14.01 -11.86
C ALA A 133 -5.11 -13.09 -12.40
N LEU A 134 -3.98 -12.96 -11.69
CA LEU A 134 -2.80 -12.23 -12.14
C LEU A 134 -2.26 -12.82 -13.45
N ALA A 135 -2.11 -14.15 -13.51
CA ALA A 135 -1.65 -14.84 -14.71
C ALA A 135 -2.59 -14.64 -15.91
N ALA A 136 -3.91 -14.62 -15.69
CA ALA A 136 -4.90 -14.35 -16.73
C ALA A 136 -4.77 -12.94 -17.34
N LYS A 137 -4.25 -11.98 -16.57
CA LYS A 137 -3.94 -10.61 -17.03
C LYS A 137 -2.52 -10.46 -17.58
N GLY A 138 -1.74 -11.54 -17.58
CA GLY A 138 -0.35 -11.54 -18.05
C GLY A 138 0.65 -10.98 -17.04
N VAL A 139 0.26 -10.88 -15.76
CA VAL A 139 1.15 -10.50 -14.66
C VAL A 139 1.95 -11.73 -14.22
N GLU A 140 3.26 -11.57 -14.08
CA GLU A 140 4.16 -12.62 -13.62
C GLU A 140 4.25 -12.61 -12.09
N VAL A 141 4.14 -13.78 -11.45
CA VAL A 141 4.40 -13.92 -10.00
C VAL A 141 5.78 -14.55 -9.80
N ARG A 142 6.62 -13.89 -9.01
CA ARG A 142 7.99 -14.31 -8.66
C ARG A 142 8.13 -14.41 -7.15
N SER A 143 9.12 -15.19 -6.69
CA SER A 143 9.55 -15.12 -5.29
C SER A 143 10.31 -13.82 -5.06
N ALA A 144 10.00 -13.11 -3.96
CA ALA A 144 10.81 -12.00 -3.45
C ALA A 144 12.18 -12.49 -2.95
#